data_AF-A0A3S4TC55-F1
#
_entry.id   AF-A0A3S4TC55-F1
#
_cell.length_a   1.000
_cell.length_b   1.000
_cell.length_c   1.000
_cell.angle_alpha   90.00
_cell.angle_beta   90.00
_cell.angle_gamma   90.00
#
_symmetry.space_group_name_H-M   'P 1'
#
loop_
_entity.id
_entity.type
_entity.pdbx_description
1 polymer ?
#
loop_
_entity_poly.entity_id
_entity_poly.type
_entity_poly.pdbx_seq_one_letter_code
_entity_poly.pdbx_strand_id
1 'polypeptide(L)'
;MAAAIVVLIFVALILLWSVIDPKGMWRTTASWQFRNPEANEPSDASYALTRIGGVVGLVVCLSAAGQIANLSGDAQAEASASSTFTYINPWAPSTDDDGYAEATVEAAAVDPFPSAVNSDVGSGEPVTLFAPVLTDPQATPDSSDSSKPIGVEALYYPWLPGDHPNAFAAANVIDSKVALGTLDVAQATTVGGGEAAIGEGSAIILRLSTPVCAVTSVRVSEGDTGMSVEVSGISDPSRCGQTTEGAYVAMPLTEEQVAKARAYVAPAYHPLDDSELRYGRGYQEGEWKPTAFSARMRAELTDTWSTPEQDGELTRRVLLPWTSGL
;
A
#
# COMPACT_ATOMS: atom_id res chain seq x y z
N MET A 1 4.71 -16.02 19.05
CA MET A 1 5.65 -15.90 17.91
C MET A 1 7.12 -15.84 18.36
N ALA A 2 7.50 -14.95 19.27
CA ALA A 2 8.88 -14.89 19.80
C ALA A 2 9.42 -16.24 20.32
N ALA A 3 8.59 -17.01 21.04
CA ALA A 3 8.98 -18.34 21.51
C ALA A 3 9.28 -19.34 20.38
N ALA A 4 8.54 -19.28 19.26
CA ALA A 4 8.74 -20.19 18.12
C ALA A 4 10.03 -19.86 17.35
N ILE A 5 10.34 -18.57 17.17
CA ILE A 5 11.59 -18.12 16.54
C ILE A 5 12.79 -18.51 17.41
N VAL A 6 12.70 -18.32 18.73
CA VAL A 6 13.75 -18.74 19.67
C VAL A 6 13.99 -20.25 19.57
N VAL A 7 12.93 -21.07 19.52
CA VAL A 7 13.05 -22.53 19.34
C VAL A 7 13.73 -22.88 18.00
N LEU A 8 13.36 -22.22 16.91
CA LEU A 8 13.98 -22.46 15.59
C LEU A 8 15.47 -22.11 15.57
N ILE A 9 15.88 -21.05 16.26
CA ILE A 9 17.30 -20.69 16.41
C ILE A 9 18.06 -21.82 17.13
N PHE A 10 17.52 -22.33 18.25
CA PHE A 10 18.14 -23.45 18.96
C PHE A 10 18.24 -24.72 18.10
N VAL A 11 17.18 -25.05 17.35
CA VAL A 11 17.18 -26.20 16.44
C VAL A 11 18.21 -26.02 15.33
N ALA A 12 18.32 -24.82 14.74
CA ALA A 12 19.31 -24.52 13.71
C ALA A 12 20.75 -24.66 14.21
N LEU A 13 21.04 -24.24 15.45
CA LEU A 13 22.36 -24.41 16.08
C LEU A 13 22.74 -25.88 16.26
N ILE A 14 21.78 -26.73 16.69
CA ILE A 14 22.01 -28.17 16.84
C ILE A 14 22.24 -28.84 15.47
N LEU A 15 21.44 -28.47 14.46
CA LEU A 15 21.61 -28.97 13.10
C LEU A 15 22.97 -28.54 12.51
N LEU A 16 23.38 -27.30 12.73
CA LEU A 16 24.69 -26.81 12.30
C LEU A 16 25.83 -27.59 12.94
N TRP A 17 25.73 -27.90 14.24
CA TRP A 17 26.71 -28.74 14.93
C TRP A 17 26.80 -30.14 14.32
N SER A 18 25.66 -30.74 13.96
CA SER A 18 25.62 -32.05 13.29
C SER A 18 26.32 -32.06 11.92
N VAL A 19 26.37 -30.92 11.22
CA VAL A 19 27.03 -30.78 9.93
C VAL A 19 28.55 -30.63 10.11
N ILE A 20 28.97 -29.77 11.03
CA ILE A 20 30.39 -29.43 11.24
C ILE A 20 31.13 -30.60 11.91
N ASP A 21 30.63 -31.07 13.04
CA ASP A 21 31.30 -32.10 13.86
C ASP A 21 30.33 -33.18 14.35
N PRO A 22 29.88 -34.09 13.45
CA PRO A 22 28.99 -35.17 13.82
C PRO A 22 29.63 -36.16 14.80
N LYS A 23 30.97 -36.30 14.79
CA LYS A 23 31.72 -37.16 15.72
C LYS A 23 31.69 -36.59 17.14
N GLY A 24 32.00 -35.30 17.29
CA GLY A 24 31.89 -34.61 18.58
C GLY A 24 30.47 -34.58 19.11
N MET A 25 29.48 -34.41 18.23
CA MET A 25 28.06 -34.48 18.62
C MET A 25 27.70 -35.85 19.18
N TRP A 26 28.01 -36.95 18.48
CA TRP A 26 27.73 -38.31 18.98
C TRP A 26 28.46 -38.62 20.29
N ARG A 27 29.73 -38.19 20.41
CA ARG A 27 30.49 -38.33 21.66
C ARG A 27 29.83 -37.62 22.83
N THR A 28 29.23 -36.46 22.60
CA THR A 28 28.60 -35.66 23.65
C THR A 28 27.20 -36.18 24.01
N THR A 29 26.39 -36.59 23.03
CA THR A 29 24.96 -36.86 23.24
C THR A 29 24.62 -38.34 23.34
N ALA A 30 25.43 -39.23 22.78
CA ALA A 30 25.07 -40.63 22.59
C ALA A 30 26.12 -41.62 23.13
N SER A 31 27.39 -41.25 23.24
CA SER A 31 28.44 -42.20 23.62
C SER A 31 28.28 -42.78 25.04
N TRP A 32 27.72 -41.98 25.96
CA TRP A 32 27.51 -42.34 27.36
C TRP A 32 26.55 -43.52 27.55
N GLN A 33 25.70 -43.81 26.56
CA GLN A 33 24.75 -44.94 26.63
C GLN A 33 25.45 -46.30 26.43
N PHE A 34 26.68 -46.30 25.91
CA PHE A 34 27.42 -47.52 25.60
C PHE A 34 28.48 -47.81 26.65
N ARG A 35 28.57 -49.07 27.09
CA ARG A 35 29.59 -49.52 28.05
C ARG A 35 31.02 -49.41 27.48
N ASN A 36 31.17 -49.62 26.17
CA ASN A 36 32.41 -49.41 25.42
C ASN A 36 32.13 -48.47 24.24
N PRO A 37 32.32 -47.15 24.39
CA PRO A 37 32.00 -46.19 23.35
C PRO A 37 32.83 -46.36 22.07
N GLU A 38 34.14 -46.60 22.19
CA GLU A 38 35.04 -46.72 21.03
C GLU A 38 34.69 -47.91 20.13
N ALA A 39 34.14 -48.99 20.69
CA ALA A 39 33.73 -50.16 19.94
C ALA A 39 32.37 -50.01 19.23
N ASN A 40 31.56 -49.02 19.65
CA ASN A 40 30.23 -48.75 19.09
C ASN A 40 30.18 -47.39 18.36
N GLU A 41 31.34 -46.81 18.05
CA GLU A 41 31.40 -45.55 17.30
C GLU A 41 30.79 -45.77 15.89
N PRO A 42 29.87 -44.90 15.46
CA PRO A 42 29.28 -44.97 14.12
C PRO A 42 30.35 -44.97 13.02
N SER A 43 30.07 -45.66 11.92
CA SER A 43 30.98 -45.72 10.76
C SER A 43 31.08 -44.37 10.05
N ASP A 44 32.15 -44.14 9.30
CA ASP A 44 32.32 -42.88 8.54
C ASP A 44 31.17 -42.62 7.55
N ALA A 45 30.59 -43.68 6.96
CA ALA A 45 29.41 -43.58 6.11
C ALA A 45 28.16 -43.08 6.88
N SER A 46 27.98 -43.50 8.12
CA SER A 46 26.88 -43.03 8.96
C SER A 46 27.04 -41.57 9.38
N TYR A 47 28.27 -41.10 9.61
CA TYR A 47 28.55 -39.69 9.83
C TYR A 47 28.33 -38.84 8.57
N ALA A 48 28.66 -39.37 7.39
CA ALA A 48 28.34 -38.71 6.12
C ALA A 48 26.81 -38.53 5.94
N LEU A 49 26.02 -39.57 6.24
CA LEU A 49 24.55 -39.48 6.21
C LEU A 49 24.01 -38.50 7.25
N THR A 50 24.62 -38.43 8.43
CA THR A 50 24.25 -37.47 9.48
C THR A 50 24.45 -36.03 9.00
N ARG A 51 25.55 -35.74 8.30
CA ARG A 51 25.80 -34.42 7.72
C ARG A 51 24.77 -34.06 6.64
N ILE A 52 24.44 -35.01 5.77
CA ILE A 52 23.41 -34.82 4.73
C ILE A 52 22.05 -34.52 5.39
N GLY A 53 21.67 -35.28 6.40
CA GLY A 53 20.45 -35.04 7.18
C GLY A 53 20.46 -33.67 7.87
N GLY A 54 21.59 -33.26 8.43
CA GLY A 54 21.78 -31.94 9.03
C GLY A 54 21.58 -30.81 8.03
N VAL A 55 22.15 -30.91 6.83
CA VAL A 55 21.98 -29.91 5.76
C VAL A 55 20.52 -29.82 5.31
N VAL A 56 19.86 -30.96 5.06
CA VAL A 56 18.44 -31.00 4.69
C VAL A 56 17.57 -30.39 5.79
N GLY A 57 17.83 -30.74 7.04
CA GLY A 57 17.11 -30.18 8.19
C GLY A 57 17.28 -28.66 8.32
N LEU A 58 18.48 -28.14 8.02
CA LEU A 58 18.79 -26.71 8.09
C LEU A 58 18.00 -25.94 7.00
N VAL A 59 17.93 -26.48 5.78
CA VAL A 59 17.10 -25.93 4.69
C VAL A 59 15.62 -25.87 5.11
N VAL A 60 15.09 -26.93 5.73
CA VAL A 60 13.70 -26.96 6.21
C VAL A 60 13.46 -25.96 7.36
N CYS A 61 14.42 -25.81 8.28
CA CYS A 61 14.29 -24.83 9.36
C CYS A 61 14.28 -23.39 8.83
N LEU A 62 15.14 -23.08 7.85
CA LEU A 62 15.18 -21.76 7.23
C LEU A 62 13.90 -21.48 6.42
N SER A 63 13.37 -22.47 5.70
CA SER A 63 12.11 -22.29 4.97
C SER A 63 10.91 -22.11 5.91
N ALA A 64 10.88 -22.83 7.04
CA ALA A 64 9.86 -22.62 8.08
C ALA A 64 9.97 -21.23 8.73
N ALA A 65 11.19 -20.77 9.03
CA ALA A 65 11.42 -19.43 9.55
C ALA A 65 10.97 -18.34 8.55
N GLY A 66 11.26 -18.52 7.26
CA GLY A 66 10.79 -17.63 6.19
C GLY A 66 9.27 -17.58 6.07
N GLN A 67 8.59 -18.74 6.13
CA GLN A 67 7.11 -18.77 6.12
C GLN A 67 6.51 -18.09 7.35
N ILE A 68 7.08 -18.28 8.54
CA ILE A 68 6.62 -17.58 9.76
C ILE A 68 6.86 -16.07 9.66
N ALA A 69 7.98 -15.64 9.07
CA ALA A 69 8.26 -14.22 8.85
C ALA A 69 7.25 -13.60 7.86
N ASN A 70 6.91 -14.31 6.78
CA ASN A 70 5.89 -13.87 5.82
C ASN A 70 4.51 -13.77 6.49
N LEU A 71 4.08 -14.80 7.21
CA LEU A 71 2.82 -14.78 7.97
C LEU A 71 2.79 -13.71 9.06
N SER A 72 3.95 -13.32 9.61
CA SER A 72 4.04 -12.22 10.58
C SER A 72 3.99 -10.86 9.90
N GLY A 73 4.51 -10.75 8.68
CA GLY A 73 4.34 -9.59 7.81
C GLY A 73 2.88 -9.41 7.41
N ASP A 74 2.21 -10.49 7.02
CA ASP A 74 0.77 -10.52 6.72
C ASP A 74 -0.04 -10.20 7.98
N ALA A 75 0.28 -10.80 9.14
CA ALA A 75 -0.42 -10.51 10.39
C ALA A 75 -0.13 -9.13 10.98
N GLN A 76 1.04 -8.53 10.73
CA GLN A 76 1.32 -7.13 11.09
C GLN A 76 0.65 -6.16 10.09
N ALA A 77 0.52 -6.54 8.82
CA ALA A 77 -0.29 -5.82 7.85
C ALA A 77 -1.79 -5.91 8.23
N GLU A 78 -2.29 -7.07 8.66
CA GLU A 78 -3.66 -7.28 9.15
C GLU A 78 -3.92 -6.62 10.51
N ALA A 79 -2.94 -6.65 11.44
CA ALA A 79 -3.07 -5.97 12.74
C ALA A 79 -2.96 -4.45 12.61
N SER A 80 -2.25 -3.95 11.58
CA SER A 80 -2.28 -2.53 11.19
C SER A 80 -3.54 -2.19 10.39
N ALA A 81 -4.19 -3.17 9.75
CA ALA A 81 -5.49 -3.05 9.09
C ALA A 81 -6.68 -3.12 10.08
N SER A 82 -6.44 -3.31 11.38
CA SER A 82 -7.45 -3.13 12.42
C SER A 82 -7.51 -1.67 12.89
N SER A 83 -7.51 -0.75 11.95
CA SER A 83 -8.08 0.57 12.15
C SER A 83 -9.55 0.50 11.74
N THR A 84 -10.43 1.07 12.56
CA THR A 84 -11.83 1.18 12.16
C THR A 84 -11.93 2.29 11.12
N PHE A 85 -11.80 1.93 9.85
CA PHE A 85 -12.22 2.78 8.75
C PHE A 85 -13.75 2.92 8.85
N THR A 86 -14.29 4.14 9.03
CA THR A 86 -15.72 4.34 8.75
C THR A 86 -15.85 4.41 7.25
N TYR A 87 -16.35 3.33 6.67
CA TYR A 87 -16.77 3.32 5.28
C TYR A 87 -17.74 4.48 5.03
N ILE A 88 -17.56 5.22 3.93
CA ILE A 88 -18.72 5.83 3.29
C ILE A 88 -19.53 4.63 2.81
N ASN A 89 -20.45 4.16 3.65
CA ASN A 89 -21.22 2.98 3.34
C ASN A 89 -22.21 3.37 2.22
N PRO A 90 -22.06 2.84 0.99
CA PRO A 90 -23.08 3.07 -0.02
C PRO A 90 -24.44 2.46 0.37
N TRP A 91 -24.48 1.67 1.45
CA TRP A 91 -25.64 1.02 2.03
C TRP A 91 -26.12 1.65 3.35
N ALA A 92 -25.92 2.95 3.59
CA ALA A 92 -26.47 3.59 4.78
C ALA A 92 -28.00 3.30 4.84
N PRO A 93 -28.48 2.57 5.86
CA PRO A 93 -29.75 1.87 5.79
C PRO A 93 -30.91 2.86 5.78
N SER A 94 -31.87 2.67 4.87
CA SER A 94 -33.26 2.95 5.21
C SER A 94 -33.55 2.20 6.51
N THR A 95 -34.07 2.89 7.51
CA THR A 95 -34.30 2.34 8.86
C THR A 95 -35.37 1.23 8.92
N ASP A 96 -35.70 0.58 7.81
CA ASP A 96 -36.66 -0.51 7.71
C ASP A 96 -35.95 -1.77 7.19
N ASP A 97 -35.77 -2.70 8.11
CA ASP A 97 -35.13 -4.01 7.99
C ASP A 97 -36.04 -4.99 7.22
N ASP A 98 -36.01 -4.94 5.89
CA ASP A 98 -36.56 -6.01 5.03
C ASP A 98 -35.48 -6.71 4.17
N GLY A 99 -34.22 -6.33 4.32
CA GLY A 99 -33.09 -7.02 3.71
C GLY A 99 -32.92 -6.77 2.20
N TYR A 100 -33.64 -5.80 1.63
CA TYR A 100 -33.47 -5.36 0.25
C TYR A 100 -33.13 -3.86 0.23
N ALA A 101 -31.95 -3.49 -0.27
CA ALA A 101 -31.68 -2.07 -0.52
C ALA A 101 -32.34 -1.66 -1.86
N GLU A 102 -33.65 -1.44 -1.85
CA GLU A 102 -34.40 -0.96 -3.02
C GLU A 102 -34.49 0.59 -3.07
N ALA A 103 -34.01 1.29 -2.04
CA ALA A 103 -34.16 2.74 -1.95
C ALA A 103 -33.02 3.48 -2.66
N THR A 104 -33.37 4.26 -3.67
CA THR A 104 -32.53 5.33 -4.22
C THR A 104 -31.86 6.11 -3.10
N VAL A 105 -30.53 6.19 -3.13
CA VAL A 105 -29.81 7.12 -2.26
C VAL A 105 -29.90 8.50 -2.88
N GLU A 106 -30.45 9.44 -2.13
CA GLU A 106 -30.64 10.82 -2.55
C GLU A 106 -29.31 11.56 -2.66
N ALA A 107 -29.28 12.58 -3.52
CA ALA A 107 -28.11 13.44 -3.68
C ALA A 107 -27.78 14.17 -2.35
N ALA A 108 -26.51 14.18 -1.98
CA ALA A 108 -26.07 14.72 -0.69
C ALA A 108 -24.76 15.49 -0.81
N ALA A 109 -24.61 16.52 0.02
CA ALA A 109 -23.32 17.18 0.22
C ALA A 109 -22.40 16.22 0.99
N VAL A 110 -21.19 16.02 0.47
CA VAL A 110 -20.16 15.20 1.10
C VAL A 110 -18.95 16.09 1.37
N ASP A 111 -18.29 15.90 2.52
CA ASP A 111 -17.03 16.59 2.77
C ASP A 111 -15.92 15.99 1.89
N PRO A 112 -15.37 16.73 0.92
CA PRO A 112 -14.30 16.23 0.07
C PRO A 112 -12.92 16.26 0.76
N PHE A 113 -12.78 16.90 1.92
CA PHE A 113 -11.49 17.02 2.62
C PHE A 113 -11.59 16.74 4.14
N PRO A 114 -12.02 15.53 4.53
CA PRO A 114 -12.02 15.11 5.92
C PRO A 114 -10.60 15.02 6.48
N SER A 115 -10.42 15.39 7.75
CA SER A 115 -9.08 15.47 8.35
C SER A 115 -8.30 14.15 8.29
N ALA A 116 -7.02 14.18 7.89
CA ALA A 116 -6.18 12.99 7.73
C ALA A 116 -5.25 12.67 8.91
N VAL A 117 -5.16 13.53 9.94
CA VAL A 117 -4.19 13.38 11.04
C VAL A 117 -4.28 12.06 11.81
N ASN A 118 -5.46 11.46 11.90
CA ASN A 118 -5.67 10.21 12.63
C ASN A 118 -5.66 8.98 11.71
N SER A 119 -5.17 9.11 10.48
CA SER A 119 -5.08 7.98 9.57
C SER A 119 -3.97 7.03 9.90
N ASP A 120 -4.11 5.77 9.52
CA ASP A 120 -3.06 4.76 9.72
C ASP A 120 -1.74 5.20 9.07
N VAL A 121 -1.86 5.78 7.87
CA VAL A 121 -0.72 6.37 7.19
C VAL A 121 -0.29 7.65 7.90
N GLY A 122 -1.19 8.60 8.13
CA GLY A 122 -0.88 9.93 8.68
C GLY A 122 -0.33 9.94 10.11
N SER A 123 -0.70 8.96 10.93
CA SER A 123 -0.21 8.73 12.30
C SER A 123 0.98 7.77 12.37
N GLY A 124 1.32 7.12 11.25
CA GLY A 124 2.41 6.17 11.14
C GLY A 124 3.79 6.81 10.97
N GLU A 125 4.76 5.97 10.57
CA GLU A 125 6.12 6.39 10.25
C GLU A 125 6.16 7.33 9.03
N PRO A 126 7.18 8.19 8.91
CA PRO A 126 7.34 9.06 7.75
C PRO A 126 7.29 8.31 6.43
N VAL A 127 6.43 8.78 5.52
CA VAL A 127 6.30 8.17 4.19
C VAL A 127 7.40 8.64 3.24
N THR A 128 7.42 8.07 2.04
CA THR A 128 8.23 8.59 0.93
C THR A 128 7.34 9.38 -0.03
N LEU A 129 7.71 10.64 -0.28
CA LEU A 129 7.06 11.54 -1.24
C LEU A 129 7.95 11.77 -2.45
N PHE A 130 7.35 11.84 -3.64
CA PHE A 130 8.00 12.39 -4.81
C PHE A 130 7.69 13.87 -4.97
N ALA A 131 8.73 14.68 -5.16
CA ALA A 131 8.58 16.00 -5.75
C ALA A 131 8.61 15.84 -7.30
N PRO A 132 7.54 16.23 -8.02
CA PRO A 132 7.46 16.04 -9.46
C PRO A 132 8.41 16.98 -10.22
N VAL A 133 8.84 16.59 -11.42
CA VAL A 133 9.71 17.42 -12.28
C VAL A 133 9.00 18.72 -12.70
N LEU A 134 7.76 18.59 -13.17
CA LEU A 134 6.89 19.72 -13.48
C LEU A 134 6.06 20.05 -12.25
N THR A 135 6.28 21.26 -11.73
CA THR A 135 5.54 21.80 -10.59
C THR A 135 4.34 22.63 -10.99
N ASP A 136 4.25 23.02 -12.27
CA ASP A 136 3.07 23.68 -12.82
C ASP A 136 2.08 22.62 -13.33
N PRO A 137 0.93 22.42 -12.65
CA PRO A 137 -0.08 21.43 -13.05
C PRO A 137 -0.77 21.75 -14.37
N GLN A 138 -0.61 22.97 -14.91
CA GLN A 138 -1.12 23.39 -16.22
C GLN A 138 -0.08 23.30 -17.34
N ALA A 139 1.19 23.01 -17.02
CA ALA A 139 2.23 22.88 -18.02
C ALA A 139 1.99 21.64 -18.90
N THR A 140 2.11 21.82 -20.22
CA THR A 140 2.11 20.71 -21.16
C THR A 140 3.38 19.88 -20.92
N PRO A 141 3.28 18.57 -20.64
CA PRO A 141 4.46 17.74 -20.53
C PRO A 141 5.18 17.74 -21.87
N ASP A 142 6.50 17.87 -21.83
CA ASP A 142 7.30 17.48 -22.98
C ASP A 142 6.98 16.02 -23.27
N SER A 143 6.59 15.72 -24.52
CA SER A 143 6.25 14.37 -24.97
C SER A 143 7.53 13.52 -25.05
N SER A 144 8.14 13.27 -23.91
CA SER A 144 9.19 12.27 -23.76
C SER A 144 8.50 10.91 -23.87
N ASP A 145 8.93 10.09 -24.84
CA ASP A 145 8.46 8.70 -25.06
C ASP A 145 8.57 7.80 -23.81
N SER A 146 9.23 8.29 -22.77
CA SER A 146 9.58 7.53 -21.56
C SER A 146 8.67 7.82 -20.37
N SER A 147 7.95 8.95 -20.37
CA SER A 147 6.99 9.29 -19.33
C SER A 147 5.65 8.62 -19.65
N LYS A 148 5.14 7.81 -18.73
CA LYS A 148 3.84 7.14 -18.88
C LYS A 148 2.91 7.55 -17.74
N PRO A 149 1.59 7.55 -17.96
CA PRO A 149 0.69 7.79 -16.85
C PRO A 149 0.77 6.61 -15.86
N ILE A 150 0.68 6.93 -14.58
CA ILE A 150 0.87 6.01 -13.46
C ILE A 150 -0.48 5.84 -12.74
N GLY A 151 -0.78 4.61 -12.35
CA GLY A 151 -1.95 4.32 -11.54
C GLY A 151 -1.81 4.89 -10.13
N VAL A 152 -2.91 5.39 -9.58
CA VAL A 152 -3.01 5.73 -8.16
C VAL A 152 -4.02 4.81 -7.49
N GLU A 153 -3.83 4.57 -6.20
CA GLU A 153 -4.84 3.90 -5.40
C GLU A 153 -6.11 4.74 -5.34
N ALA A 154 -7.23 4.07 -5.03
CA ALA A 154 -8.52 4.72 -4.96
C ALA A 154 -8.63 5.71 -3.78
N LEU A 155 -7.80 5.56 -2.74
CA LEU A 155 -7.79 6.46 -1.58
C LEU A 155 -6.87 7.67 -1.77
N TYR A 156 -7.31 8.84 -1.30
CA TYR A 156 -6.48 10.03 -1.15
C TYR A 156 -6.53 10.61 0.27
N TYR A 157 -5.45 11.29 0.66
CA TYR A 157 -5.35 11.99 1.93
C TYR A 157 -5.31 13.50 1.69
N PRO A 158 -6.18 14.31 2.32
CA PRO A 158 -6.07 15.75 2.21
C PRO A 158 -4.85 16.30 2.94
N TRP A 159 -4.36 17.42 2.43
CA TRP A 159 -3.40 18.30 3.07
C TRP A 159 -4.02 19.69 3.05
N LEU A 160 -4.44 20.19 4.21
CA LEU A 160 -5.09 21.49 4.34
C LEU A 160 -4.31 22.39 5.31
N PRO A 161 -4.40 23.72 5.18
CA PRO A 161 -3.82 24.63 6.15
C PRO A 161 -4.27 24.28 7.58
N GLY A 162 -3.31 23.87 8.42
CA GLY A 162 -3.56 23.49 9.82
C GLY A 162 -3.92 22.01 10.05
N ASP A 163 -3.98 21.19 9.00
CA ASP A 163 -4.16 19.73 9.05
C ASP A 163 -3.03 19.06 8.26
N HIS A 164 -1.87 18.93 8.90
CA HIS A 164 -0.64 18.36 8.33
C HIS A 164 -0.33 17.03 9.06
N PRO A 165 -0.79 15.88 8.54
CA PRO A 165 -0.53 14.60 9.19
C PRO A 165 0.99 14.35 9.28
N ASN A 166 1.45 13.90 10.44
CA ASN A 166 2.88 13.82 10.76
C ASN A 166 3.67 12.98 9.75
N ALA A 167 3.11 11.84 9.31
CA ALA A 167 3.79 10.98 8.36
C ALA A 167 4.08 11.67 7.00
N PHE A 168 3.21 12.59 6.57
CA PHE A 168 3.41 13.38 5.36
C PHE A 168 4.29 14.62 5.61
N ALA A 169 4.12 15.29 6.75
CA ALA A 169 4.93 16.45 7.11
C ALA A 169 6.41 16.10 7.29
N ALA A 170 6.69 14.96 7.93
CA ALA A 170 8.04 14.44 8.17
C ALA A 170 8.58 13.55 7.04
N ALA A 171 7.85 13.44 5.91
CA ALA A 171 8.19 12.51 4.85
C ALA A 171 9.60 12.73 4.26
N ASN A 172 10.20 11.62 3.82
CA ASN A 172 11.39 11.66 2.99
C ASN A 172 10.98 12.06 1.57
N VAL A 173 11.64 13.07 1.00
CA VAL A 173 11.27 13.63 -0.30
C VAL A 173 12.31 13.25 -1.34
N ILE A 174 11.89 12.55 -2.38
CA ILE A 174 12.69 12.25 -3.56
C ILE A 174 12.44 13.35 -4.60
N ASP A 175 13.48 14.14 -4.90
CA ASP A 175 13.44 15.09 -6.01
C ASP A 175 13.56 14.33 -7.35
N SER A 176 12.45 14.23 -8.09
CA SER A 176 12.40 13.47 -9.34
C SER A 176 13.35 14.04 -10.40
N LYS A 177 13.63 15.34 -10.38
CA LYS A 177 14.55 15.98 -11.33
C LYS A 177 15.99 15.62 -11.00
N VAL A 178 16.35 15.60 -9.72
CA VAL A 178 17.68 15.16 -9.26
C VAL A 178 17.85 13.66 -9.53
N ALA A 179 16.86 12.82 -9.17
CA ALA A 179 16.91 11.38 -9.38
C ALA A 179 17.16 11.00 -10.84
N LEU A 180 16.50 11.69 -11.78
CA LEU A 180 16.72 11.49 -13.22
C LEU A 180 18.10 11.96 -13.70
N GLY A 181 18.67 12.98 -13.06
CA GLY A 181 20.00 13.50 -13.39
C GLY A 181 21.14 12.64 -12.86
N THR A 182 20.98 12.05 -11.68
CA THR A 182 22.00 11.23 -11.00
C THR A 182 21.86 9.73 -11.28
N LEU A 183 20.66 9.28 -11.71
CA LEU A 183 20.27 7.87 -11.76
C LEU A 183 20.38 7.18 -10.39
N ASP A 184 20.25 7.95 -9.31
CA ASP A 184 20.38 7.49 -7.93
C ASP A 184 19.37 8.20 -7.03
N VAL A 185 18.34 7.46 -6.61
CA VAL A 185 17.28 7.93 -5.71
C VAL A 185 17.83 8.30 -4.34
N ALA A 186 18.87 7.61 -3.85
CA ALA A 186 19.44 7.92 -2.54
C ALA A 186 20.10 9.31 -2.52
N GLN A 187 20.72 9.72 -3.63
CA GLN A 187 21.28 11.07 -3.78
C GLN A 187 20.21 12.16 -3.97
N ALA A 188 19.02 11.78 -4.40
CA ALA A 188 17.89 12.68 -4.60
C ALA A 188 16.96 12.79 -3.39
N THR A 189 17.22 12.04 -2.32
CA THR A 189 16.35 11.95 -1.14
C THR A 189 16.75 12.98 -0.07
N THR A 190 15.80 13.81 0.33
CA THR A 190 15.89 14.69 1.50
C THR A 190 15.08 14.11 2.65
N VAL A 191 15.73 13.83 3.78
CA VAL A 191 15.06 13.31 4.97
C VAL A 191 14.28 14.43 5.67
N GLY A 192 13.02 14.19 6.02
CA GLY A 192 12.20 15.15 6.78
C GLY A 192 11.78 16.40 5.99
N GLY A 193 11.73 16.32 4.66
CA GLY A 193 11.45 17.47 3.78
C GLY A 193 9.97 17.64 3.40
N GLY A 194 9.08 16.78 3.89
CA GLY A 194 7.70 16.66 3.41
C GLY A 194 6.89 17.96 3.46
N GLU A 195 6.86 18.63 4.61
CA GLU A 195 6.10 19.89 4.77
C GLU A 195 6.58 20.99 3.84
N ALA A 196 7.90 21.11 3.64
CA ALA A 196 8.46 22.08 2.69
C ALA A 196 8.16 21.72 1.22
N ALA A 197 8.06 20.42 0.90
CA ALA A 197 7.80 19.96 -0.46
C ALA A 197 6.31 20.08 -0.85
N ILE A 198 5.38 19.87 0.09
CA ILE A 198 3.95 20.03 -0.15
C ILE A 198 3.55 21.51 -0.05
N GLY A 199 4.13 22.23 0.91
CA GLY A 199 3.89 23.66 1.15
C GLY A 199 2.67 23.94 2.03
N GLU A 200 2.35 25.23 2.20
CA GLU A 200 1.24 25.69 3.06
C GLU A 200 -0.13 25.70 2.37
N GLY A 201 -0.16 25.43 1.06
CA GLY A 201 -1.39 25.39 0.25
C GLY A 201 -2.21 24.13 0.49
N SER A 202 -3.41 24.09 -0.09
CA SER A 202 -4.22 22.85 -0.08
C SER A 202 -3.70 21.87 -1.14
N ALA A 203 -3.67 20.59 -0.80
CA ALA A 203 -3.33 19.52 -1.73
C ALA A 203 -4.12 18.26 -1.42
N ILE A 204 -4.18 17.33 -2.37
CA ILE A 204 -4.48 15.92 -2.06
C ILE A 204 -3.22 15.09 -2.28
N ILE A 205 -3.02 14.11 -1.42
CA ILE A 205 -1.89 13.20 -1.43
C ILE A 205 -2.38 11.85 -1.93
N LEU A 206 -1.72 11.35 -2.96
CA LEU A 206 -2.11 10.13 -3.68
C LEU A 206 -1.01 9.07 -3.55
N ARG A 207 -1.39 7.84 -3.23
CA ARG A 207 -0.48 6.70 -3.24
C ARG A 207 -0.34 6.15 -4.65
N LEU A 208 0.90 5.94 -5.08
CA LEU A 208 1.21 5.34 -6.38
C LEU A 208 1.02 3.82 -6.29
N SER A 209 0.29 3.25 -7.25
CA SER A 209 0.01 1.81 -7.29
C SER A 209 1.11 0.99 -7.98
N THR A 210 2.07 1.66 -8.61
CA THR A 210 3.14 1.02 -9.36
C THR A 210 4.46 1.59 -8.89
N PRO A 211 5.49 0.76 -8.68
CA PRO A 211 6.82 1.25 -8.39
C PRO A 211 7.31 2.19 -9.50
N VAL A 212 7.74 3.38 -9.09
CA VAL A 212 8.33 4.39 -9.98
C VAL A 212 9.63 4.86 -9.39
N CYS A 213 10.54 5.30 -10.23
CA CYS A 213 11.80 5.93 -9.82
C CYS A 213 11.74 7.46 -9.88
N ALA A 214 10.77 8.01 -10.63
CA ALA A 214 10.58 9.45 -10.78
C ALA A 214 9.15 9.77 -11.20
N VAL A 215 8.59 10.84 -10.65
CA VAL A 215 7.32 11.43 -11.08
C VAL A 215 7.62 12.65 -11.94
N THR A 216 7.12 12.66 -13.18
CA THR A 216 7.40 13.73 -14.14
C THR A 216 6.40 14.87 -14.01
N SER A 217 5.12 14.57 -13.79
CA SER A 217 4.07 15.57 -13.65
C SER A 217 2.88 15.03 -12.88
N VAL A 218 2.17 15.94 -12.22
CA VAL A 218 0.85 15.71 -11.64
C VAL A 218 -0.06 16.79 -12.16
N ARG A 219 -1.20 16.40 -12.72
CA ARG A 219 -2.14 17.33 -13.35
C ARG A 219 -3.54 17.13 -12.79
N VAL A 220 -4.23 18.25 -12.64
CA VAL A 220 -5.66 18.30 -12.37
C VAL A 220 -6.35 18.89 -13.59
N SER A 221 -7.37 18.17 -14.07
CA SER A 221 -8.23 18.62 -15.14
C SER A 221 -9.63 18.79 -14.59
N GLU A 222 -10.26 19.90 -14.92
CA GLU A 222 -11.63 20.17 -14.52
C GLU A 222 -12.60 19.73 -15.61
N GLY A 223 -13.63 19.00 -15.21
CA GLY A 223 -14.77 18.67 -16.04
C GLY A 223 -16.07 19.19 -15.43
N ASP A 224 -17.17 18.92 -16.13
CA ASP A 224 -18.52 19.30 -15.69
C ASP A 224 -18.97 18.56 -14.43
N THR A 225 -18.43 17.36 -14.20
CA THR A 225 -18.85 16.45 -13.13
C THR A 225 -17.82 16.30 -12.00
N GLY A 226 -16.71 17.04 -12.05
CA GLY A 226 -15.66 16.97 -11.04
C GLY A 226 -14.27 17.33 -11.56
N MET A 227 -13.26 16.89 -10.83
CA MET A 227 -11.85 17.04 -11.11
C MET A 227 -11.25 15.66 -11.40
N SER A 228 -10.52 15.54 -12.51
CA SER A 228 -9.78 14.34 -12.88
C SER A 228 -8.29 14.58 -12.70
N VAL A 229 -7.68 13.70 -11.93
CA VAL A 229 -6.25 13.68 -11.63
C VAL A 229 -5.52 12.75 -12.58
N GLU A 230 -4.35 13.17 -13.02
CA GLU A 230 -3.44 12.37 -13.81
C GLU A 230 -2.02 12.51 -13.27
N VAL A 231 -1.43 11.39 -12.87
CA VAL A 231 -0.03 11.30 -12.48
C VAL A 231 0.74 10.68 -13.64
N SER A 232 1.90 11.25 -13.98
CA SER A 232 2.82 10.67 -14.96
C SER A 232 4.21 10.51 -14.36
N GLY A 233 4.91 9.47 -14.79
CA GLY A 233 6.21 9.11 -14.23
C GLY A 233 6.97 8.12 -15.09
N ILE A 234 8.10 7.66 -14.54
CA ILE A 234 8.99 6.69 -15.16
C ILE A 234 9.09 5.49 -14.21
N SER A 235 8.85 4.30 -14.73
CA SER A 235 8.98 3.03 -13.99
C SER A 235 10.16 2.17 -14.47
N ASP A 236 10.81 2.54 -15.58
CA ASP A 236 11.92 1.77 -16.15
C ASP A 236 13.22 2.08 -15.39
N PRO A 237 13.77 1.14 -14.60
CA PRO A 237 14.95 1.40 -13.77
C PRO A 237 16.19 1.79 -14.57
N SER A 238 16.28 1.37 -15.84
CA SER A 238 17.40 1.72 -16.73
C SER A 238 17.48 3.22 -17.04
N ARG A 239 16.41 3.97 -16.76
CA ARG A 239 16.26 5.39 -17.10
C ARG A 239 16.46 6.34 -15.93
N CYS A 240 16.47 5.83 -14.71
CA CYS A 240 16.29 6.65 -13.50
C CYS A 240 16.80 6.00 -12.20
N GLY A 241 17.32 4.77 -12.26
CA GLY A 241 17.82 4.05 -11.09
C GLY A 241 16.76 3.17 -10.41
N GLN A 242 16.92 2.90 -9.13
CA GLN A 242 16.02 2.03 -8.37
C GLN A 242 14.60 2.60 -8.29
N THR A 243 13.58 1.75 -8.40
CA THR A 243 12.19 2.13 -8.21
C THR A 243 11.81 2.14 -6.74
N THR A 244 10.89 3.02 -6.37
CA THR A 244 10.33 3.15 -5.03
C THR A 244 8.89 2.64 -5.05
N GLU A 245 8.60 1.65 -4.20
CA GLU A 245 7.27 1.08 -4.02
C GLU A 245 6.50 1.83 -2.93
N GLY A 246 5.18 1.95 -3.10
CA GLY A 246 4.29 2.55 -2.09
C GLY A 246 4.53 4.05 -1.82
N ALA A 247 5.24 4.73 -2.71
CA ALA A 247 5.49 6.16 -2.59
C ALA A 247 4.22 6.98 -2.85
N TYR A 248 4.23 8.20 -2.34
CA TYR A 248 3.14 9.16 -2.46
C TYR A 248 3.54 10.34 -3.33
N VAL A 249 2.56 11.04 -3.85
CA VAL A 249 2.74 12.32 -4.52
C VAL A 249 1.66 13.30 -4.09
N ALA A 250 2.05 14.55 -3.84
CA ALA A 250 1.11 15.62 -3.56
C ALA A 250 0.65 16.29 -4.86
N MET A 251 -0.66 16.50 -4.97
CA MET A 251 -1.27 17.31 -6.01
C MET A 251 -1.75 18.63 -5.39
N PRO A 252 -1.05 19.75 -5.63
CA PRO A 252 -1.51 21.04 -5.14
C PRO A 252 -2.82 21.44 -5.82
N LEU A 253 -3.71 22.07 -5.06
CA LEU A 253 -5.00 22.58 -5.51
C LEU A 253 -5.02 24.11 -5.41
N THR A 254 -5.67 24.75 -6.37
CA THR A 254 -5.96 26.19 -6.28
C THR A 254 -7.13 26.45 -5.33
N GLU A 255 -7.25 27.69 -4.85
CA GLU A 255 -8.40 28.10 -4.02
C GLU A 255 -9.73 27.89 -4.76
N GLU A 256 -9.76 28.12 -6.08
CA GLU A 256 -10.93 27.88 -6.93
C GLU A 256 -11.31 26.39 -6.97
N GLN A 257 -10.32 25.50 -7.09
CA GLN A 257 -10.53 24.06 -7.08
C GLN A 257 -11.03 23.57 -5.72
N VAL A 258 -10.48 24.10 -4.62
CA VAL A 258 -10.96 23.80 -3.26
C VAL A 258 -12.41 24.24 -3.11
N ALA A 259 -12.76 25.45 -3.55
CA ALA A 259 -14.13 25.94 -3.50
C ALA A 259 -15.09 25.06 -4.33
N LYS A 260 -14.67 24.65 -5.53
CA LYS A 260 -15.44 23.77 -6.42
C LYS A 260 -15.64 22.38 -5.82
N ALA A 261 -14.61 21.77 -5.23
CA ALA A 261 -14.74 20.50 -4.50
C ALA A 261 -15.74 20.63 -3.36
N ARG A 262 -15.65 21.68 -2.54
CA ARG A 262 -16.57 21.88 -1.39
C ARG A 262 -18.01 22.18 -1.81
N ALA A 263 -18.22 22.71 -3.01
CA ALA A 263 -19.55 22.94 -3.58
C ALA A 263 -20.13 21.69 -4.28
N TYR A 264 -19.36 20.61 -4.40
CA TYR A 264 -19.80 19.38 -5.04
C TYR A 264 -20.91 18.71 -4.22
N VAL A 265 -21.92 18.21 -4.95
CA VAL A 265 -23.01 17.41 -4.39
C VAL A 265 -22.93 16.05 -5.06
N ALA A 266 -22.76 14.99 -4.26
CA ALA A 266 -22.77 13.63 -4.77
C ALA A 266 -24.12 13.35 -5.43
N PRO A 267 -24.15 12.82 -6.66
CA PRO A 267 -25.39 12.51 -7.35
C PRO A 267 -26.13 11.38 -6.62
N ALA A 268 -27.45 11.36 -6.80
CA ALA A 268 -28.25 10.22 -6.38
C ALA A 268 -27.80 8.95 -7.13
N TYR A 269 -27.83 7.81 -6.46
CA TYR A 269 -27.48 6.52 -7.05
C TYR A 269 -28.43 5.42 -6.58
N HIS A 270 -28.38 4.27 -7.25
CA HIS A 270 -29.12 3.07 -6.90
C HIS A 270 -28.09 1.98 -6.59
N PRO A 271 -28.02 1.47 -5.35
CA PRO A 271 -27.17 0.34 -5.01
C PRO A 271 -27.47 -0.88 -5.89
N LEU A 272 -26.47 -1.74 -6.09
CA LEU A 272 -26.65 -2.94 -6.91
C LEU A 272 -27.40 -4.02 -6.12
N ASP A 273 -28.59 -4.43 -6.57
CA ASP A 273 -29.25 -5.60 -5.97
C ASP A 273 -28.65 -6.92 -6.50
N ASP A 274 -28.02 -7.69 -5.59
CA ASP A 274 -27.49 -9.04 -5.84
C ASP A 274 -28.52 -9.99 -6.48
N SER A 275 -29.82 -9.75 -6.25
CA SER A 275 -30.91 -10.54 -6.81
C SER A 275 -31.14 -10.28 -8.31
N GLU A 276 -30.80 -9.08 -8.80
CA GLU A 276 -31.02 -8.67 -10.19
C GLU A 276 -29.92 -9.12 -11.16
N LEU A 277 -28.72 -9.44 -10.65
CA LEU A 277 -27.60 -9.99 -11.45
C LEU A 277 -27.98 -11.29 -12.19
N ARG A 278 -28.96 -12.04 -11.69
CA ARG A 278 -29.42 -13.30 -12.31
C ARG A 278 -30.34 -13.11 -13.51
N TYR A 279 -30.92 -11.93 -13.71
CA TYR A 279 -32.02 -11.74 -14.65
C TYR A 279 -31.75 -10.71 -15.76
N GLY A 280 -30.50 -10.46 -16.13
CA GLY A 280 -30.13 -9.85 -17.42
C GLY A 280 -30.89 -8.55 -17.80
N ARG A 281 -31.42 -7.83 -16.82
CA ARG A 281 -32.23 -6.63 -17.03
C ARG A 281 -31.30 -5.43 -16.95
N GLY A 282 -31.46 -4.54 -17.93
CA GLY A 282 -30.49 -3.51 -18.27
C GLY A 282 -30.25 -2.50 -17.16
N TYR A 283 -28.96 -2.32 -16.88
CA TYR A 283 -28.31 -1.25 -16.15
C TYR A 283 -28.90 0.13 -16.53
N GLN A 284 -29.74 0.72 -15.68
CA GLN A 284 -29.84 2.18 -15.62
C GLN A 284 -29.38 2.60 -14.22
N GLU A 285 -28.05 2.51 -14.07
CA GLU A 285 -27.29 2.81 -12.86
C GLU A 285 -27.12 4.33 -12.71
N GLY A 286 -27.40 4.84 -11.52
CA GLY A 286 -26.73 6.05 -11.06
C GLY A 286 -25.32 5.68 -10.62
N GLU A 287 -24.31 6.40 -11.11
CA GLU A 287 -22.91 6.19 -10.74
C GLU A 287 -22.64 6.80 -9.35
N TRP A 288 -22.26 5.98 -8.36
CA TRP A 288 -21.87 6.51 -7.04
C TRP A 288 -20.55 7.30 -7.14
N LYS A 289 -20.60 8.56 -6.69
CA LYS A 289 -19.49 9.53 -6.69
C LYS A 289 -19.55 10.37 -5.41
N PRO A 290 -19.03 9.89 -4.29
CA PRO A 290 -19.09 10.62 -3.01
C PRO A 290 -18.08 11.79 -2.94
N THR A 291 -17.31 12.07 -3.99
CA THR A 291 -16.41 13.23 -4.05
C THR A 291 -16.25 13.72 -5.47
N ALA A 292 -15.79 14.96 -5.61
CA ALA A 292 -15.50 15.58 -6.89
C ALA A 292 -14.26 14.97 -7.58
N PHE A 293 -13.45 14.18 -6.89
CA PHE A 293 -12.16 13.70 -7.42
C PHE A 293 -12.25 12.34 -8.11
N SER A 294 -11.62 12.26 -9.28
CA SER A 294 -11.43 11.03 -10.04
C SER A 294 -9.98 10.92 -10.52
N ALA A 295 -9.51 9.72 -10.82
CA ALA A 295 -8.22 9.46 -11.42
C ALA A 295 -8.38 8.90 -12.84
N ARG A 296 -7.56 9.40 -13.76
CA ARG A 296 -7.53 8.90 -15.14
C ARG A 296 -7.09 7.43 -15.19
N MET A 297 -6.14 7.07 -14.33
CA MET A 297 -5.74 5.68 -14.07
C MET A 297 -5.83 5.41 -12.57
N ARG A 298 -6.88 4.69 -12.20
CA ARG A 298 -7.06 4.13 -10.86
C ARG A 298 -6.63 2.68 -10.89
N ALA A 299 -5.83 2.25 -9.93
CA ALA A 299 -5.44 0.86 -9.80
C ALA A 299 -6.63 -0.01 -9.43
N GLU A 300 -6.58 -1.29 -9.82
CA GLU A 300 -7.46 -2.30 -9.24
C GLU A 300 -7.16 -2.43 -7.75
N LEU A 301 -8.18 -2.74 -6.97
CA LEU A 301 -8.03 -2.86 -5.53
C LEU A 301 -7.09 -4.01 -5.20
N THR A 302 -6.02 -3.67 -4.51
CA THR A 302 -5.26 -4.63 -3.72
C THR A 302 -5.92 -4.68 -2.35
N ASP A 303 -5.97 -5.86 -1.73
CA ASP A 303 -6.83 -6.35 -0.62
C ASP A 303 -6.99 -5.45 0.63
N THR A 304 -6.37 -4.28 0.62
CA THR A 304 -6.35 -3.27 1.67
C THR A 304 -7.55 -2.33 1.72
N TRP A 305 -8.43 -2.27 0.70
CA TRP A 305 -9.55 -1.34 0.77
C TRP A 305 -10.77 -1.76 -0.06
N SER A 306 -11.84 -2.14 0.65
CA SER A 306 -13.16 -2.59 0.15
C SER A 306 -13.18 -3.94 -0.58
N THR A 307 -14.34 -4.61 -0.59
CA THR A 307 -14.52 -5.83 -1.37
C THR A 307 -14.75 -5.47 -2.84
N PRO A 308 -14.44 -6.35 -3.82
CA PRO A 308 -14.69 -6.10 -5.24
C PRO A 308 -16.13 -5.67 -5.55
N GLU A 309 -17.10 -6.15 -4.76
CA GLU A 309 -18.52 -5.80 -4.89
C GLU A 309 -18.78 -4.32 -4.55
N GLN A 310 -18.22 -3.82 -3.45
CA GLN A 310 -18.37 -2.42 -3.03
C GLN A 310 -17.70 -1.42 -3.99
N ASP A 311 -16.62 -1.84 -4.66
CA ASP A 311 -15.97 -1.03 -5.70
C ASP A 311 -16.73 -1.02 -7.02
N GLY A 312 -17.46 -2.11 -7.33
CA GLY A 312 -18.31 -2.17 -8.51
C GLY A 312 -19.39 -1.08 -8.53
N GLU A 313 -19.79 -0.59 -7.35
CA GLU A 313 -20.77 0.49 -7.20
C GLU A 313 -20.15 1.88 -7.43
N LEU A 314 -18.84 2.02 -7.25
CA LEU A 314 -18.12 3.24 -7.58
C LEU A 314 -18.01 3.38 -9.10
N THR A 315 -18.05 4.63 -9.57
CA THR A 315 -17.49 4.88 -10.90
C THR A 315 -16.04 4.42 -10.90
N ARG A 316 -15.62 3.63 -11.89
CA ARG A 316 -14.27 3.02 -12.00
C ARG A 316 -13.06 3.95 -11.84
N ARG A 317 -13.28 5.26 -11.82
CA ARG A 317 -12.27 6.30 -11.72
C ARG A 317 -12.39 7.14 -10.45
N VAL A 318 -13.44 7.01 -9.66
CA VAL A 318 -13.62 7.84 -8.47
C VAL A 318 -12.54 7.53 -7.44
N LEU A 319 -11.99 8.59 -6.88
CA LEU A 319 -11.13 8.52 -5.72
C LEU A 319 -11.98 8.74 -4.48
N LEU A 320 -11.62 8.17 -3.34
CA LEU A 320 -12.32 8.37 -2.08
C LEU A 320 -11.41 9.07 -1.08
N PRO A 321 -11.93 10.08 -0.35
CA PRO A 321 -11.16 10.65 0.74
C PRO A 321 -10.97 9.58 1.80
N TRP A 322 -9.77 9.55 2.37
CA TRP A 322 -9.57 8.86 3.61
C TRP A 322 -10.42 9.54 4.69
N THR A 323 -11.21 8.77 5.44
CA THR A 323 -12.00 9.28 6.57
C THR A 323 -11.56 8.57 7.84
N SER A 324 -11.26 9.35 8.89
CA SER A 324 -11.14 8.79 10.23
C SER A 324 -12.52 8.31 10.64
N GLY A 325 -12.64 7.04 11.01
CA GLY A 325 -13.88 6.61 11.60
C GLY A 325 -14.24 7.45 12.84
N LEU A 326 -15.51 7.83 12.93
CA LEU A 326 -16.09 8.47 14.12
C LEU A 326 -16.31 7.44 15.23
#